data_AF-A0A2R8B725-F1
#
_entry.id   AF-A0A2R8B725-F1
#
_cell.length_a   1.000
_cell.length_b   1.000
_cell.length_c   1.000
_cell.angle_alpha   90.00
_cell.angle_beta   90.00
_cell.angle_gamma   90.00
#
_symmetry.space_group_name_H-M   'P 1'
#
loop_
_entity.id
_entity.type
_entity.pdbx_description
1 polymer ?
#
loop_
_entity_poly.entity_id
_entity_poly.type
_entity_poly.pdbx_seq_one_letter_code
_entity_poly.pdbx_strand_id
1 'polypeptide(L)'
;MQSDSPDLVALLGSRICHDLISPLGAIGNGVELLMMSGAAAGPEIALISESVTNANARIRFFRIAFGAAGDEQRVARTEIRSILEDMTRGGRLIVDWQAAGDPPRPEVKAALLALQCIETALPYGGRVKVDAENGSWRLVAKAERLNIDETLWSGLEGLSVGTDIAPAHVQFALLPLELARLGRTISVETAPGRIAIGF
;
A
#
# COMPACT_ATOMS: atom_id res chain seq x y z
N MET A 1 1.50 -3.69 -34.51
CA MET A 1 1.53 -4.58 -33.33
C MET A 1 0.72 -3.88 -32.26
N GLN A 2 -0.47 -4.39 -31.92
CA GLN A 2 -1.21 -3.92 -30.76
C GLN A 2 -0.37 -4.27 -29.53
N SER A 3 0.14 -3.26 -28.83
CA SER A 3 0.62 -3.42 -27.46
C SER A 3 -0.61 -3.72 -26.61
N ASP A 4 -0.86 -5.00 -26.31
CA ASP A 4 -1.85 -5.37 -25.31
C ASP A 4 -1.43 -4.73 -23.99
N SER A 5 -2.01 -3.57 -23.70
CA SER A 5 -1.84 -2.91 -22.43
C SER A 5 -2.53 -3.77 -21.39
N PRO A 6 -1.90 -4.04 -20.24
CA PRO A 6 -2.49 -4.89 -19.22
C PRO A 6 -3.86 -4.33 -18.80
N ASP A 7 -4.83 -5.22 -18.58
CA ASP A 7 -6.14 -4.83 -18.05
C ASP A 7 -5.99 -4.45 -16.57
N LEU A 8 -5.58 -3.21 -16.34
CA LEU A 8 -5.35 -2.66 -15.00
C LEU A 8 -6.62 -2.69 -14.15
N VAL A 9 -7.81 -2.64 -14.76
CA VAL A 9 -9.08 -2.71 -14.05
C VAL A 9 -9.29 -4.11 -13.48
N ALA A 10 -9.08 -5.16 -14.29
CA ALA A 10 -9.17 -6.54 -13.84
C ALA A 10 -8.08 -6.89 -12.81
N LEU A 11 -6.85 -6.41 -13.01
CA LEU A 11 -5.74 -6.63 -12.07
C LEU A 11 -6.02 -5.95 -10.71
N LEU A 12 -6.51 -4.71 -10.74
CA LEU A 12 -6.88 -3.96 -9.53
C LEU A 12 -8.04 -4.63 -8.80
N GLY A 13 -9.08 -5.08 -9.52
CA GLY A 13 -10.20 -5.81 -8.93
C GLY A 13 -9.74 -7.09 -8.24
N SER A 14 -8.87 -7.88 -8.90
CA SER A 14 -8.27 -9.08 -8.31
C SER A 14 -7.46 -8.77 -7.05
N ARG A 15 -6.66 -7.69 -7.07
CA ARG A 15 -5.85 -7.28 -5.92
C ARG A 15 -6.71 -6.88 -4.71
N ILE A 16 -7.73 -6.05 -4.93
CA ILE A 16 -8.63 -5.61 -3.85
C ILE A 16 -9.36 -6.81 -3.24
N CYS A 17 -9.89 -7.71 -4.07
CA CYS A 17 -10.55 -8.92 -3.60
C CYS A 17 -9.59 -9.80 -2.77
N HIS A 18 -8.39 -10.06 -3.28
CA HIS A 18 -7.38 -10.85 -2.59
C HIS A 18 -7.06 -10.28 -1.19
N ASP A 19 -6.78 -8.99 -1.11
CA ASP A 19 -6.35 -8.37 0.15
C ASP A 19 -7.47 -8.30 1.20
N LEU A 20 -8.75 -8.32 0.77
CA LEU A 20 -9.91 -8.33 1.68
C LEU A 20 -10.38 -9.74 2.07
N ILE A 21 -10.09 -10.77 1.27
CA ILE A 21 -10.53 -12.15 1.56
C ILE A 21 -10.04 -12.61 2.94
N SER A 22 -8.77 -12.38 3.28
CA SER A 22 -8.18 -12.85 4.54
C SER A 22 -8.88 -12.25 5.78
N PRO A 23 -8.96 -10.92 5.96
CA PRO A 23 -9.63 -10.37 7.14
C PRO A 23 -11.13 -10.68 7.18
N LEU A 24 -11.81 -10.76 6.03
CA LEU A 24 -13.23 -11.16 6.00
C LEU A 24 -13.44 -12.62 6.42
N GLY A 25 -12.56 -13.53 5.99
CA GLY A 25 -12.57 -14.93 6.43
C GLY A 25 -12.32 -15.07 7.94
N ALA A 26 -11.38 -14.29 8.49
CA ALA A 26 -11.11 -14.29 9.93
C ALA A 26 -12.31 -13.81 10.77
N ILE A 27 -13.07 -12.83 10.27
CA ILE A 27 -14.34 -12.41 10.89
C ILE A 27 -15.34 -13.57 10.90
N GLY A 28 -15.53 -14.23 9.77
CA GLY A 28 -16.44 -15.38 9.66
C GLY A 28 -16.09 -16.49 10.66
N ASN A 29 -14.81 -16.90 10.68
CA ASN A 29 -14.31 -17.90 11.61
C ASN A 29 -14.54 -17.50 13.08
N GLY A 30 -14.29 -16.24 13.42
CA GLY A 30 -14.53 -15.75 14.78
C GLY A 30 -16.01 -15.82 15.17
N VAL A 31 -16.92 -15.46 14.27
CA VAL A 31 -18.37 -15.55 14.50
C VAL A 31 -18.81 -17.00 14.71
N GLU A 32 -18.30 -17.94 13.90
CA GLU A 32 -18.58 -19.37 14.06
C GLU A 32 -18.14 -19.88 15.43
N LEU A 33 -16.93 -19.53 15.88
CA LEU A 33 -16.43 -19.92 17.20
C LEU A 33 -17.27 -19.34 18.36
N LEU A 34 -17.79 -18.11 18.22
CA LEU A 34 -18.72 -17.54 19.20
C LEU A 34 -20.04 -18.31 19.28
N MET A 35 -20.59 -18.70 18.13
CA MET A 35 -21.81 -19.50 18.08
C MET A 35 -21.62 -20.88 18.72
N MET A 36 -20.44 -21.47 18.61
CA MET A 36 -20.10 -22.76 19.23
C MET A 36 -19.87 -22.66 20.74
N SER A 37 -19.24 -21.58 21.21
CA SER A 37 -18.89 -21.41 22.63
C SER A 37 -20.07 -20.95 23.50
N GLY A 38 -21.07 -20.27 22.91
CA GLY A 38 -22.24 -19.77 23.64
C GLY A 38 -21.95 -18.64 24.64
N ALA A 39 -20.70 -18.16 24.71
CA ALA A 39 -20.26 -17.10 25.60
C ALA A 39 -20.10 -15.78 24.84
N ALA A 40 -20.69 -14.70 25.36
CA ALA A 40 -20.67 -13.37 24.70
C ALA A 40 -19.32 -12.63 24.82
N ALA A 41 -18.40 -13.12 25.65
CA ALA A 41 -17.09 -12.50 25.87
C ALA A 41 -16.00 -13.58 25.89
N GLY A 42 -15.08 -13.52 24.93
CA GLY A 42 -14.00 -14.48 24.74
C GLY A 42 -12.96 -13.97 23.73
N PRO A 43 -11.83 -14.68 23.55
CA PRO A 43 -10.78 -14.33 22.60
C PRO A 43 -11.28 -14.20 21.15
N GLU A 44 -12.40 -14.83 20.82
CA GLU A 44 -13.06 -14.77 19.52
C GLU A 44 -13.57 -13.34 19.21
N ILE A 45 -14.13 -12.63 20.19
CA ILE A 45 -14.55 -11.23 20.02
C ILE A 45 -13.35 -10.34 19.70
N ALA A 46 -12.20 -10.58 20.34
CA ALA A 46 -10.98 -9.84 20.08
C ALA A 46 -10.47 -10.10 18.64
N LEU A 47 -10.48 -11.35 18.19
CA LEU A 47 -10.11 -11.73 16.83
C LEU A 47 -11.02 -11.06 15.78
N ILE A 48 -12.34 -11.05 16.01
CA ILE A 48 -13.30 -10.38 15.14
C ILE A 48 -13.02 -8.88 15.11
N SER A 49 -12.85 -8.25 16.26
CA SER A 49 -12.60 -6.80 16.37
C SER A 49 -11.31 -6.39 15.64
N GLU A 50 -10.24 -7.17 15.81
CA GLU A 50 -8.98 -6.95 15.09
C GLU A 50 -9.16 -7.10 13.58
N SER A 51 -9.86 -8.16 13.15
CA SER A 51 -10.11 -8.42 11.72
C SER A 51 -10.99 -7.35 11.07
N VAL A 52 -12.02 -6.84 11.77
CA VAL A 52 -12.84 -5.71 11.34
C VAL A 52 -12.01 -4.44 11.22
N THR A 53 -11.16 -4.16 12.20
CA THR A 53 -10.25 -3.00 12.17
C THR A 53 -9.34 -3.07 10.95
N ASN A 54 -8.77 -4.25 10.71
CA ASN A 54 -7.83 -4.53 9.62
C ASN A 54 -8.49 -4.48 8.23
N ALA A 55 -9.73 -4.95 8.09
CA ALA A 55 -10.55 -4.80 6.87
C ALA A 55 -10.90 -3.34 6.59
N ASN A 56 -11.36 -2.60 7.60
CA ASN A 56 -11.70 -1.18 7.47
C ASN A 56 -10.47 -0.32 7.11
N ALA A 57 -9.31 -0.64 7.66
CA ALA A 57 -8.06 0.01 7.31
C ALA A 57 -7.71 -0.19 5.82
N ARG A 58 -7.82 -1.42 5.31
CA ARG A 58 -7.63 -1.72 3.88
C ARG A 58 -8.60 -0.96 2.98
N ILE A 59 -9.90 -0.94 3.32
CA ILE A 59 -10.89 -0.19 2.54
C ILE A 59 -10.53 1.30 2.49
N ARG A 60 -10.19 1.90 3.65
CA ARG A 60 -9.78 3.31 3.72
C ARG A 60 -8.51 3.56 2.91
N PHE A 61 -7.53 2.66 2.96
CA PHE A 61 -6.31 2.73 2.15
C PHE A 61 -6.63 2.69 0.65
N PHE A 62 -7.39 1.69 0.20
CA PHE A 62 -7.75 1.53 -1.22
C PHE A 62 -8.52 2.74 -1.75
N ARG A 63 -9.41 3.32 -0.92
CA ARG A 63 -10.13 4.54 -1.26
C ARG A 63 -9.18 5.70 -1.58
N ILE A 64 -8.01 5.77 -0.95
CA ILE A 64 -7.00 6.81 -1.23
C ILE A 64 -6.07 6.39 -2.37
N ALA A 65 -5.44 5.22 -2.25
CA ALA A 65 -4.40 4.75 -3.17
C ALA A 65 -4.93 4.38 -4.57
N PHE A 66 -6.15 3.87 -4.66
CA PHE A 66 -6.74 3.39 -5.92
C PHE A 66 -7.95 4.21 -6.37
N GLY A 67 -8.51 5.03 -5.47
CA GLY A 67 -9.66 5.87 -5.77
C GLY A 67 -9.33 7.08 -6.65
N ALA A 68 -10.39 7.70 -7.18
CA ALA A 68 -10.29 9.00 -7.85
C ALA A 68 -9.84 10.07 -6.85
N ALA A 69 -8.84 10.87 -7.23
CA ALA A 69 -8.34 12.00 -6.46
C ALA A 69 -8.60 13.28 -7.27
N GLY A 70 -9.31 14.24 -6.67
CA GLY A 70 -9.41 15.59 -7.23
C GLY A 70 -8.32 16.49 -6.67
N ASP A 71 -7.87 17.46 -7.46
CA ASP A 71 -6.69 18.30 -7.14
C ASP A 71 -6.87 19.15 -5.87
N GLU A 72 -8.09 19.57 -5.56
CA GLU A 72 -8.44 20.36 -4.37
C GLU A 72 -8.60 19.52 -3.08
N GLN A 73 -8.61 18.19 -3.20
CA GLN A 73 -8.82 17.33 -2.04
C GLN A 73 -7.52 17.18 -1.26
N ARG A 74 -7.63 17.30 0.07
CA ARG A 74 -6.52 17.05 1.01
C ARG A 74 -6.87 15.85 1.88
N VAL A 75 -5.84 15.17 2.39
CA VAL A 75 -6.03 14.04 3.31
C VAL A 75 -5.42 14.40 4.66
N ALA A 76 -6.19 14.24 5.72
CA ALA A 76 -5.74 14.55 7.06
C ALA A 76 -4.54 13.67 7.44
N ARG A 77 -3.45 14.26 7.97
CA ARG A 77 -2.28 13.50 8.42
C ARG A 77 -2.63 12.40 9.41
N THR A 78 -3.56 12.70 10.31
CA THR A 78 -4.05 11.78 11.33
C THR A 78 -4.80 10.60 10.72
N GLU A 79 -5.57 10.82 9.65
CA GLU A 79 -6.23 9.75 8.90
C GLU A 79 -5.19 8.81 8.28
N ILE A 80 -4.20 9.36 7.57
CA ILE A 80 -3.13 8.57 6.93
C ILE A 80 -2.40 7.71 7.96
N ARG A 81 -1.96 8.33 9.07
CA ARG A 81 -1.26 7.62 10.15
C ARG A 81 -2.13 6.51 10.74
N SER A 82 -3.40 6.79 11.04
CA SER A 82 -4.31 5.77 11.59
C SER A 82 -4.50 4.58 10.65
N ILE A 83 -4.61 4.83 9.34
CA ILE A 83 -4.73 3.77 8.34
C ILE A 83 -3.47 2.90 8.32
N LEU A 84 -2.29 3.52 8.29
CA LEU A 84 -1.02 2.81 8.23
C LEU A 84 -0.75 2.03 9.52
N GLU A 85 -1.06 2.62 10.68
CA GLU A 85 -0.97 1.96 11.99
C GLU A 85 -1.90 0.74 12.07
N ASP A 86 -3.15 0.86 11.61
CA ASP A 86 -4.11 -0.26 11.60
C ASP A 86 -3.74 -1.36 10.59
N MET A 87 -3.18 -0.99 9.44
CA MET A 87 -2.76 -1.96 8.42
C MET A 87 -1.53 -2.77 8.83
N THR A 88 -0.60 -2.14 9.55
CA THR A 88 0.68 -2.75 9.94
C THR A 88 0.67 -3.28 11.37
N ARG A 89 -0.43 -3.11 12.10
CA ARG A 89 -0.61 -3.61 13.47
C ARG A 89 -0.31 -5.10 13.56
N GLY A 90 0.53 -5.47 14.53
CA GLY A 90 0.95 -6.87 14.73
C GLY A 90 1.87 -7.44 13.64
N GLY A 91 2.16 -6.67 12.59
CA GLY A 91 3.05 -7.04 11.50
C GLY A 91 4.51 -6.69 11.78
N ARG A 92 5.38 -7.09 10.85
CA ARG A 92 6.83 -6.81 10.90
C ARG A 92 7.22 -5.52 10.17
N LEU A 93 6.28 -4.91 9.44
CA LEU A 93 6.48 -3.64 8.76
C LEU A 93 6.13 -2.50 9.71
N ILE A 94 6.98 -1.48 9.79
CA ILE A 94 6.71 -0.24 10.52
C ILE A 94 6.77 0.89 9.53
N VAL A 95 5.69 1.67 9.42
CA VAL A 95 5.63 2.86 8.56
C VAL A 95 5.66 4.10 9.42
N ASP A 96 6.70 4.91 9.24
CA ASP A 96 6.91 6.18 9.92
C ASP A 96 6.59 7.34 8.99
N TRP A 97 5.36 7.85 9.09
CA TRP A 97 4.88 8.97 8.29
C TRP A 97 5.27 10.33 8.90
N GLN A 98 6.24 10.98 8.26
CA GLN A 98 6.87 12.23 8.70
C GLN A 98 6.46 13.45 7.87
N ALA A 99 5.85 13.25 6.70
CA ALA A 99 5.25 14.34 5.92
C ALA A 99 4.29 15.16 6.80
N ALA A 100 4.50 16.48 6.79
CA ALA A 100 3.82 17.44 7.64
C ALA A 100 2.52 17.98 7.02
N GLY A 101 1.62 18.47 7.87
CA GLY A 101 0.32 19.00 7.45
C GLY A 101 -0.56 17.95 6.76
N ASP A 102 -1.63 18.43 6.12
CA ASP A 102 -2.59 17.60 5.40
C ASP A 102 -2.28 17.67 3.90
N PRO A 103 -1.48 16.76 3.32
CA PRO A 103 -1.04 16.87 1.91
C PRO A 103 -2.18 16.74 0.89
N PRO A 104 -1.98 17.22 -0.35
CA PRO A 104 -2.91 17.00 -1.46
C PRO A 104 -3.12 15.51 -1.73
N ARG A 105 -4.38 15.11 -1.97
CA ARG A 105 -4.76 13.71 -2.16
C ARG A 105 -4.06 13.04 -3.34
N PRO A 106 -3.86 13.69 -4.51
CA PRO A 106 -3.08 13.10 -5.60
C PRO A 106 -1.64 12.72 -5.18
N GLU A 107 -1.00 13.55 -4.36
CA GLU A 107 0.35 13.26 -3.85
C GLU A 107 0.35 12.12 -2.83
N VAL A 108 -0.63 12.09 -1.92
CA VAL A 108 -0.78 10.98 -0.97
C VAL A 108 -1.03 9.68 -1.72
N LYS A 109 -1.86 9.70 -2.76
CA LYS A 109 -2.11 8.54 -3.60
C LYS A 109 -0.81 8.00 -4.21
N ALA A 110 0.02 8.86 -4.81
CA ALA A 110 1.34 8.46 -5.31
C ALA A 110 2.25 7.90 -4.19
N ALA A 111 2.27 8.54 -3.02
CA ALA A 111 3.06 8.06 -1.88
C ALA A 111 2.61 6.69 -1.37
N LEU A 112 1.31 6.43 -1.31
CA LEU A 112 0.76 5.13 -0.90
C LEU A 112 1.03 4.02 -1.94
N LEU A 113 0.99 4.34 -3.24
CA LEU A 113 1.39 3.41 -4.30
C LEU A 113 2.90 3.11 -4.23
N ALA A 114 3.73 4.12 -3.99
CA ALA A 114 5.17 3.95 -3.77
C ALA A 114 5.46 3.10 -2.52
N LEU A 115 4.70 3.28 -1.44
CA LEU A 115 4.79 2.47 -0.25
C LEU A 115 4.48 0.99 -0.54
N GLN A 116 3.44 0.70 -1.32
CA GLN A 116 3.14 -0.68 -1.74
C GLN A 116 4.21 -1.28 -2.66
N CYS A 117 4.88 -0.47 -3.48
CA CYS A 117 6.04 -0.94 -4.25
C CYS A 117 7.19 -1.30 -3.30
N ILE A 118 7.51 -0.44 -2.34
CA ILE A 118 8.52 -0.70 -1.30
C ILE A 118 8.21 -1.96 -0.49
N GLU A 119 6.94 -2.19 -0.13
CA GLU A 119 6.53 -3.34 0.66
C GLU A 119 6.89 -4.68 -0.01
N THR A 120 6.88 -4.77 -1.34
CA THR A 120 7.27 -6.00 -2.05
C THR A 120 8.75 -6.35 -1.84
N ALA A 121 9.59 -5.35 -1.55
CA ALA A 121 11.00 -5.55 -1.21
C ALA A 121 11.24 -5.95 0.25
N LEU A 122 10.18 -5.99 1.08
CA LEU A 122 10.25 -6.21 2.53
C LEU A 122 9.47 -7.45 2.99
N PRO A 123 9.65 -8.65 2.39
CA PRO A 123 8.88 -9.83 2.77
C PRO A 123 9.11 -10.29 4.22
N TYR A 124 10.22 -9.88 4.83
CA TYR A 124 10.57 -10.19 6.23
C TYR A 124 10.27 -9.02 7.18
N GLY A 125 9.63 -7.96 6.70
CA GLY A 125 9.42 -6.71 7.44
C GLY A 125 10.56 -5.71 7.30
N GLY A 126 10.46 -4.63 8.05
CA GLY A 126 11.38 -3.50 7.96
C GLY A 126 10.75 -2.21 8.44
N ARG A 127 11.49 -1.11 8.31
CA ARG A 127 11.00 0.23 8.64
C ARG A 127 11.03 1.10 7.40
N VAL A 128 9.90 1.71 7.07
CA VAL A 128 9.77 2.70 5.98
C VAL A 128 9.55 4.06 6.59
N LYS A 129 10.45 5.02 6.33
CA LYS A 129 10.23 6.44 6.62
C LYS A 129 9.64 7.10 5.38
N VAL A 130 8.52 7.82 5.53
CA VAL A 130 7.88 8.60 4.48
C VAL A 130 7.99 10.08 4.81
N ASP A 131 8.72 10.82 3.99
CA ASP A 131 8.98 12.25 4.18
C ASP A 131 8.48 13.03 2.96
N ALA A 132 8.09 14.30 3.19
CA ALA A 132 7.69 15.20 2.14
C ALA A 132 8.08 16.64 2.50
N GLU A 133 8.89 17.27 1.66
CA GLU A 133 9.38 18.63 1.85
C GLU A 133 9.21 19.44 0.55
N ASN A 134 8.53 20.58 0.64
CA ASN A 134 8.26 21.48 -0.50
C ASN A 134 7.67 20.75 -1.72
N GLY A 135 6.80 19.78 -1.47
CA GLY A 135 6.20 18.94 -2.49
C GLY A 135 7.08 17.76 -2.93
N SER A 136 8.39 17.72 -2.67
CA SER A 136 9.19 16.52 -3.00
C SER A 136 8.97 15.43 -1.96
N TRP A 137 8.67 14.21 -2.43
CA TRP A 137 8.43 13.04 -1.59
C TRP A 137 9.63 12.13 -1.58
N ARG A 138 9.94 11.57 -0.41
CA ARG A 138 10.97 10.55 -0.26
C ARG A 138 10.54 9.46 0.69
N LEU A 139 10.49 8.24 0.19
CA LEU A 139 10.20 7.03 0.96
C LEU A 139 11.48 6.22 1.07
N VAL A 140 11.92 5.91 2.29
CA VAL A 140 13.15 5.16 2.55
C VAL A 140 12.83 3.96 3.42
N ALA A 141 13.07 2.76 2.88
CA ALA A 141 12.97 1.52 3.60
C ALA A 141 14.34 1.02 4.06
N LYS A 142 14.36 0.44 5.27
CA LYS A 142 15.50 -0.28 5.83
C LYS A 142 15.06 -1.64 6.36
N ALA A 143 15.83 -2.67 6.04
CA ALA A 143 15.63 -4.02 6.55
C ALA A 143 16.95 -4.80 6.56
N GLU A 144 17.00 -5.88 7.34
CA GLU A 144 18.16 -6.80 7.36
C GLU A 144 18.36 -7.48 6.01
N ARG A 145 17.26 -7.84 5.34
CA ARG A 145 17.26 -8.45 4.01
C ARG A 145 16.19 -7.82 3.14
N LEU A 146 16.58 -7.45 1.92
CA LEU A 146 15.67 -6.98 0.86
C LEU A 146 15.46 -8.06 -0.19
N ASN A 147 14.29 -8.05 -0.83
CA ASN A 147 13.98 -8.87 -2.00
C ASN A 147 13.62 -7.97 -3.19
N ILE A 148 14.61 -7.59 -3.99
CA ILE A 148 14.40 -6.65 -5.11
C ILE A 148 14.25 -7.45 -6.40
N ASP A 149 13.04 -7.42 -6.97
CA ASP A 149 12.78 -7.94 -8.32
C ASP A 149 13.21 -6.90 -9.36
N GLU A 150 14.36 -7.11 -9.99
CA GLU A 150 14.94 -6.17 -10.95
C GLU A 150 13.97 -5.81 -12.09
N THR A 151 13.10 -6.74 -12.51
CA THR A 151 12.14 -6.50 -13.60
C THR A 151 11.07 -5.49 -13.19
N LEU A 152 10.52 -5.65 -11.99
CA LEU A 152 9.51 -4.72 -11.45
C LEU A 152 10.11 -3.35 -11.17
N TRP A 153 11.29 -3.32 -10.54
CA TRP A 153 11.90 -2.09 -10.06
C TRP A 153 12.52 -1.25 -11.18
N SER A 154 13.10 -1.86 -12.22
CA SER A 154 13.58 -1.12 -13.40
C SER A 154 12.43 -0.53 -14.24
N GLY A 155 11.27 -1.19 -14.28
CA GLY A 155 10.08 -0.71 -14.97
C GLY A 155 9.52 0.60 -14.41
N LEU A 156 9.74 0.87 -13.11
CA LEU A 156 9.32 2.13 -12.47
C LEU A 156 10.08 3.33 -13.05
N GLU A 157 11.41 3.27 -13.15
CA GLU A 157 12.24 4.38 -13.65
C GLU A 157 12.02 4.67 -15.14
N GLY A 158 11.80 3.61 -15.92
CA GLY A 158 11.49 3.73 -17.35
C GLY A 158 10.05 4.19 -17.65
N LEU A 159 9.20 4.34 -16.63
CA LEU A 159 7.74 4.54 -16.76
C LEU A 159 7.10 3.52 -17.72
N SER A 160 7.71 2.34 -17.86
CA SER A 160 7.28 1.30 -18.79
C SER A 160 6.47 0.28 -18.02
N VAL A 161 5.17 0.23 -18.30
CA VAL A 161 4.28 -0.80 -17.78
C VAL A 161 4.57 -2.09 -18.55
N GLY A 162 5.21 -3.07 -17.90
CA GLY A 162 5.35 -4.41 -18.47
C GLY A 162 3.97 -5.00 -18.80
N THR A 163 3.88 -5.75 -19.91
CA THR A 163 2.61 -6.35 -20.35
C THR A 163 2.16 -7.52 -19.48
N ASP A 164 3.04 -8.07 -18.64
CA ASP A 164 2.79 -9.24 -17.80
C ASP A 164 2.92 -8.90 -16.31
N ILE A 165 2.01 -8.06 -15.82
CA ILE A 165 1.96 -7.65 -14.41
C ILE A 165 0.89 -8.47 -13.68
N ALA A 166 1.31 -9.21 -12.66
CA ALA A 166 0.40 -9.92 -11.77
C ALA A 166 -0.42 -8.93 -10.90
N PRO A 167 -1.63 -9.30 -10.42
CA PRO A 167 -2.42 -8.46 -9.51
C PRO A 167 -1.67 -7.99 -8.26
N ALA A 168 -0.80 -8.85 -7.70
CA ALA A 168 0.04 -8.52 -6.54
C ALA A 168 1.05 -7.39 -6.80
N HIS A 169 1.32 -7.07 -8.07
CA HIS A 169 2.28 -6.07 -8.52
C HIS A 169 1.63 -4.91 -9.27
N VAL A 170 0.29 -4.81 -9.31
CA VAL A 170 -0.44 -3.78 -10.06
C VAL A 170 -0.01 -2.34 -9.70
N GLN A 171 0.43 -2.11 -8.47
CA GLN A 171 0.97 -0.83 -8.00
C GLN A 171 2.19 -0.35 -8.81
N PHE A 172 3.00 -1.27 -9.36
CA PHE A 172 4.13 -0.92 -10.23
C PHE A 172 3.67 -0.36 -11.58
N ALA A 173 2.45 -0.69 -12.02
CA ALA A 173 1.83 -0.08 -13.20
C ALA A 173 1.13 1.25 -12.87
N LEU A 174 0.48 1.34 -11.69
CA LEU A 174 -0.33 2.49 -11.31
C LEU A 174 0.50 3.70 -10.89
N LEU A 175 1.63 3.50 -10.22
CA LEU A 175 2.48 4.58 -9.73
C LEU A 175 3.02 5.47 -10.87
N PRO A 176 3.63 4.92 -11.96
CA PRO A 176 4.03 5.71 -13.13
C PRO A 176 2.91 6.58 -13.71
N LEU A 177 1.71 6.03 -13.84
CA LEU A 177 0.56 6.75 -14.38
C LEU A 177 0.12 7.91 -13.49
N GLU A 178 0.18 7.73 -12.17
CA GLU A 178 -0.16 8.79 -11.22
C GLU A 178 0.92 9.88 -11.18
N LEU A 179 2.20 9.51 -11.21
CA LEU A 179 3.30 10.47 -11.27
C LEU A 179 3.28 11.28 -12.57
N ALA A 180 2.92 10.66 -13.71
CA ALA A 180 2.73 11.36 -14.97
C ALA A 180 1.62 12.43 -14.89
N ARG A 181 0.51 12.15 -14.20
CA ARG A 181 -0.57 13.15 -13.96
C ARG A 181 -0.10 14.30 -13.08
N LEU A 182 0.78 14.02 -12.12
CA LEU A 182 1.40 15.03 -11.25
C LEU A 182 2.54 15.81 -11.95
N GLY A 183 2.95 15.40 -13.16
CA GLY A 183 4.10 15.99 -13.85
C GLY A 183 5.44 15.70 -13.17
N ARG A 184 5.57 14.55 -12.50
CA ARG A 184 6.74 14.17 -11.70
C ARG A 184 7.46 12.97 -12.28
N THR A 185 8.76 12.89 -12.03
CA THR A 185 9.58 11.73 -12.37
C THR A 185 9.94 10.96 -11.10
N ILE A 186 10.07 9.64 -11.22
CA ILE A 186 10.49 8.78 -10.13
C ILE A 186 12.01 8.57 -10.15
N SER A 187 12.61 8.46 -8.97
CA SER A 187 13.99 7.99 -8.78
C SER A 187 14.00 6.81 -7.81
N VAL A 188 14.74 5.74 -8.13
CA VAL A 188 14.93 4.60 -7.24
C VAL A 188 16.40 4.51 -6.83
N GLU A 189 16.65 4.41 -5.52
CA GLU A 189 18.00 4.18 -4.99
C GLU A 189 18.04 2.86 -4.23
N THR A 190 18.98 1.98 -4.58
CA THR A 190 19.19 0.71 -3.89
C THR A 190 20.59 0.67 -3.26
N ALA A 191 20.67 0.14 -2.05
CA ALA A 191 21.91 -0.11 -1.33
C ALA A 191 21.73 -1.33 -0.42
N PRO A 192 22.81 -1.95 0.10
CA PRO A 192 22.69 -3.06 1.04
C PRO A 192 21.78 -2.70 2.23
N GLY A 193 20.68 -3.45 2.39
CA GLY A 193 19.69 -3.25 3.46
C GLY A 193 18.85 -1.96 3.36
N ARG A 194 18.90 -1.25 2.22
CA ARG A 194 18.14 -0.01 2.01
C ARG A 194 17.61 0.12 0.58
N ILE A 195 16.35 0.54 0.45
CA ILE A 195 15.76 0.96 -0.81
C ILE A 195 15.00 2.26 -0.61
N ALA A 196 15.07 3.17 -1.58
CA ALA A 196 14.35 4.43 -1.52
C ALA A 196 13.68 4.77 -2.86
N ILE A 197 12.51 5.40 -2.76
CA ILE A 197 11.79 6.01 -3.86
C ILE A 197 11.71 7.52 -3.60
N GLY A 198 11.98 8.33 -4.62
CA GLY A 198 11.77 9.78 -4.60
C GLY A 198 10.96 10.25 -5.81
N PHE A 199 10.18 11.31 -5.64
CA PHE A 199 9.41 11.99 -6.70
C PHE A 199 8.94 13.41 -6.29
#